data_AF-A0A2E8HMC3-F1
#
_entry.id   AF-A0A2E8HMC3-F1
#
_cell.length_a   1.000
_cell.length_b   1.000
_cell.length_c   1.000
_cell.angle_alpha   90.00
_cell.angle_beta   90.00
_cell.angle_gamma   90.00
#
_symmetry.space_group_name_H-M   'P 1'
#
loop_
_entity.id
_entity.type
_entity.pdbx_description
1 polymer ?
#
loop_
_entity_poly.entity_id
_entity_poly.type
_entity_poly.pdbx_seq_one_letter_code
_entity_poly.pdbx_strand_id
1 'polypeptide(L)'
;MTRILVSAILVVLATGEILCAQSGGRFRSREESVSKRQAQILSAIFPGLGQLATGQRGRGTAMVAGEVGFVVVWLTSHADYNTRKEQFAIEEARYFDLQNGGSFVVAEESWQQLKDKKDDLDRSHTLRVAFGALSIALYTYNLVDVLWLDGASPKRVTLAPVMRPDGLAAVLVARF
;
A
#
# COMPACT_ATOMS: atom_id res chain seq x y z
N MET A 1 5.34 -6.30 19.46
CA MET A 1 4.84 -6.34 18.05
C MET A 1 5.07 -5.03 17.27
N THR A 2 5.25 -3.88 17.92
CA THR A 2 5.51 -2.57 17.29
C THR A 2 6.77 -2.51 16.40
N ARG A 3 7.77 -3.34 16.67
CA ARG A 3 9.00 -3.41 15.87
C ARG A 3 8.83 -4.08 14.50
N ILE A 4 7.82 -4.94 14.31
CA ILE A 4 7.62 -5.67 13.05
C ILE A 4 6.93 -4.76 12.01
N LEU A 5 6.01 -3.90 12.46
CA LEU A 5 5.30 -2.95 11.60
C LEU A 5 6.19 -1.81 11.08
N VAL A 6 7.11 -1.30 11.91
CA VAL A 6 8.09 -0.30 11.46
C VAL A 6 9.05 -0.91 10.45
N SER A 7 9.46 -2.17 10.63
CA SER A 7 10.31 -2.88 9.67
C SER A 7 9.61 -3.13 8.33
N ALA A 8 8.29 -3.39 8.29
CA ALA A 8 7.56 -3.59 7.03
C ALA A 8 7.53 -2.30 6.18
N ILE A 9 7.32 -1.14 6.80
CA ILE A 9 7.34 0.16 6.12
C ILE A 9 8.75 0.52 5.65
N LEU A 10 9.78 0.21 6.45
CA LEU A 10 11.19 0.42 6.07
C LEU A 10 11.66 -0.52 4.96
N VAL A 11 11.14 -1.75 4.88
CA VAL A 11 11.45 -2.70 3.79
C VAL A 11 10.80 -2.25 2.47
N VAL A 12 9.62 -1.64 2.50
CA VAL A 12 8.99 -1.07 1.29
C VAL A 12 9.75 0.17 0.78
N LEU A 13 10.33 0.98 1.67
CA LEU A 13 11.18 2.11 1.27
C LEU A 13 12.57 1.69 0.78
N ALA A 14 13.18 0.67 1.39
CA ALA A 14 14.50 0.17 1.00
C ALA A 14 14.49 -0.69 -0.30
N THR A 15 13.36 -1.28 -0.67
CA THR A 15 13.23 -2.04 -1.92
C THR A 15 13.02 -1.15 -3.15
N GLY A 16 12.68 0.13 -2.97
CA GLY A 16 12.58 1.11 -4.05
C GLY A 16 13.90 1.35 -4.78
N GLU A 17 15.03 1.32 -4.07
CA GLU A 17 16.35 1.55 -4.68
C GLU A 17 16.97 0.28 -5.29
N ILE A 18 16.65 -0.90 -4.78
CA ILE A 18 17.24 -2.17 -5.24
C ILE A 18 16.67 -2.60 -6.61
N LEU A 19 15.47 -2.16 -6.98
CA LEU A 19 14.86 -2.47 -8.28
C LEU A 19 15.40 -1.65 -9.46
N CYS A 20 16.32 -0.70 -9.23
CA CYS A 20 17.00 0.05 -10.29
C CYS A 20 18.21 -0.68 -10.90
N ALA A 21 18.57 -1.88 -10.43
CA ALA A 21 19.76 -2.60 -10.90
C ALA A 21 19.43 -3.83 -11.78
N GLN A 22 18.77 -3.63 -12.92
CA GLN A 22 18.85 -4.60 -14.03
C GLN A 22 19.08 -3.88 -15.37
N SER A 23 20.29 -3.32 -15.50
CA SER A 23 20.89 -2.95 -16.78
C SER A 23 21.72 -4.13 -17.28
N GLY A 24 21.14 -5.02 -18.08
CA GLY A 24 21.91 -6.12 -18.68
C GLY A 24 21.06 -7.22 -19.27
N GLY A 25 20.32 -6.94 -20.34
CA GLY A 25 19.54 -7.98 -21.02
C GLY A 25 18.95 -7.49 -22.33
N ARG A 26 19.63 -7.82 -23.44
CA ARG A 26 19.25 -7.72 -24.86
C ARG A 26 17.72 -7.53 -25.08
N PHE A 27 17.27 -6.29 -25.30
CA PHE A 27 15.85 -5.98 -25.47
C PHE A 27 15.35 -6.33 -26.87
N ARG A 28 14.51 -7.37 -26.96
CA ARG A 28 13.48 -7.48 -27.99
C ARG A 28 12.42 -6.41 -27.65
N SER A 29 12.41 -5.30 -28.39
CA SER A 29 11.31 -4.33 -28.32
C SER A 29 10.06 -5.00 -28.87
N ARG A 30 9.24 -5.59 -27.99
CA ARG A 30 7.86 -5.93 -28.32
C ARG A 30 7.06 -4.65 -28.10
N GLU A 31 6.82 -3.90 -29.19
CA GLU A 31 5.88 -2.79 -29.24
C GLU A 31 4.45 -3.30 -29.07
N GLU A 32 4.10 -3.82 -27.90
CA GLU A 32 2.70 -3.85 -27.47
C GLU A 32 2.51 -2.63 -26.58
N SER A 33 2.41 -1.46 -27.23
CA SER A 33 2.03 -0.23 -26.54
C SER A 33 0.61 -0.41 -26.02
N VAL A 34 0.46 -0.57 -24.71
CA VAL A 34 -0.84 -0.67 -24.04
C VAL A 34 -1.64 0.60 -24.33
N SER A 35 -2.88 0.44 -24.80
CA SER A 35 -3.73 1.59 -25.10
C SER A 35 -4.09 2.35 -23.83
N LYS A 36 -4.32 3.67 -23.95
CA LYS A 36 -4.76 4.53 -22.83
C LYS A 36 -6.00 3.97 -22.12
N ARG A 37 -6.94 3.41 -22.88
CA ARG A 37 -8.16 2.77 -22.33
C ARG A 37 -7.84 1.52 -21.51
N GLN A 38 -6.94 0.67 -21.98
CA GLN A 38 -6.51 -0.51 -21.21
C GLN A 38 -5.81 -0.10 -19.91
N ALA A 39 -4.95 0.92 -19.96
CA ALA A 39 -4.30 1.44 -18.76
C ALA A 39 -5.31 2.03 -17.75
N GLN A 40 -6.34 2.73 -18.22
CA GLN A 40 -7.44 3.21 -17.39
C GLN A 40 -8.21 2.07 -16.71
N ILE A 41 -8.59 1.04 -17.47
CA ILE A 41 -9.29 -0.14 -16.93
C ILE A 41 -8.43 -0.81 -15.85
N LEU A 42 -7.14 -0.99 -16.14
CA LEU A 42 -6.24 -1.67 -15.21
C LEU A 42 -6.05 -0.86 -13.92
N SER A 43 -5.99 0.47 -14.02
CA SER A 43 -5.93 1.37 -12.86
C SER A 43 -7.22 1.42 -12.07
N ALA A 44 -8.37 1.17 -12.70
CA ALA A 44 -9.65 1.05 -12.02
C ALA A 44 -9.78 -0.28 -11.26
N ILE A 45 -9.15 -1.35 -11.75
CA ILE A 45 -9.11 -2.64 -11.04
C ILE A 45 -8.25 -2.53 -9.78
N PHE A 46 -7.05 -1.97 -9.90
CA PHE A 46 -6.16 -1.80 -8.76
C PHE A 46 -5.18 -0.64 -8.98
N PRO A 47 -4.90 0.18 -7.93
CA PRO A 47 -3.98 1.30 -8.02
C PRO A 47 -2.59 0.91 -8.53
N GLY A 48 -2.06 1.70 -9.47
CA GLY A 48 -0.71 1.51 -10.01
C GLY A 48 -0.58 0.54 -11.18
N LEU A 49 -1.57 -0.32 -11.44
CA LEU A 49 -1.44 -1.31 -12.52
C LEU A 49 -1.38 -0.66 -13.91
N GLY A 50 -2.19 0.36 -14.19
CA GLY A 50 -2.13 1.04 -15.49
C GLY A 50 -0.78 1.73 -15.72
N GLN A 51 -0.22 2.36 -14.69
CA GLN A 51 1.11 2.96 -14.72
C GLN A 51 2.20 1.90 -14.97
N LEU A 52 2.08 0.72 -14.36
CA LEU A 52 2.97 -0.42 -14.64
C LEU A 52 2.86 -0.87 -16.10
N ALA A 53 1.63 -1.01 -16.62
CA ALA A 53 1.36 -1.45 -17.98
C ALA A 53 1.87 -0.45 -19.03
N THR A 54 1.92 0.85 -18.71
CA THR A 54 2.42 1.91 -19.61
C THR A 54 3.90 2.21 -19.45
N GLY A 55 4.62 1.43 -18.63
CA GLY A 55 6.07 1.53 -18.43
C GLY A 55 6.51 2.51 -17.35
N GLN A 56 5.59 3.13 -16.62
CA GLN A 56 5.89 4.01 -15.48
C GLN A 56 6.12 3.20 -14.20
N ARG A 57 7.18 2.36 -14.22
CA ARG A 57 7.46 1.35 -13.19
C ARG A 57 7.52 1.91 -11.77
N GLY A 58 8.27 2.99 -11.55
CA GLY A 58 8.42 3.58 -10.21
C GLY A 58 7.10 4.04 -9.60
N ARG A 59 6.29 4.80 -10.35
CA ARG A 59 4.96 5.27 -9.91
C ARG A 59 3.99 4.10 -9.68
N GLY A 60 3.92 3.18 -10.65
CA GLY A 60 3.04 2.03 -10.55
C GLY A 60 3.37 1.12 -9.38
N THR A 61 4.65 0.82 -9.15
CA THR A 61 5.09 0.03 -7.99
C THR A 61 4.79 0.72 -6.67
N ALA A 62 5.05 2.03 -6.57
CA ALA A 62 4.76 2.78 -5.35
C ALA A 62 3.25 2.78 -5.01
N MET A 63 2.39 2.95 -6.00
CA MET A 63 0.94 2.89 -5.81
C MET A 63 0.46 1.49 -5.40
N VAL A 64 0.94 0.44 -6.06
CA VAL A 64 0.59 -0.95 -5.71
C VAL A 64 1.04 -1.26 -4.28
N ALA A 65 2.30 -0.97 -3.96
CA ALA A 65 2.87 -1.27 -2.65
C ALA A 65 2.17 -0.48 -1.53
N GLY A 66 1.89 0.80 -1.78
CA GLY A 66 1.13 1.65 -0.86
C GLY A 66 -0.27 1.11 -0.60
N GLU A 67 -1.01 0.76 -1.66
CA GLU A 67 -2.37 0.26 -1.53
C GLU A 67 -2.42 -1.08 -0.80
N VAL A 68 -1.56 -2.03 -1.19
CA VAL A 68 -1.45 -3.31 -0.48
C VAL A 68 -1.12 -3.09 1.00
N GLY A 69 -0.17 -2.20 1.30
CA GLY A 69 0.19 -1.86 2.67
C GLY A 69 -1.00 -1.31 3.47
N PHE A 70 -1.75 -0.38 2.90
CA PHE A 70 -2.92 0.20 3.57
C PHE A 70 -4.04 -0.81 3.78
N VAL A 71 -4.37 -1.60 2.75
CA VAL A 71 -5.40 -2.63 2.82
C VAL A 71 -5.04 -3.71 3.85
N VAL A 72 -3.78 -4.15 3.92
CA VAL A 72 -3.34 -5.14 4.91
C VAL A 72 -3.52 -4.61 6.32
N VAL A 73 -3.05 -3.40 6.62
CA VAL A 73 -3.20 -2.80 7.96
C VAL A 73 -4.69 -2.60 8.29
N TRP A 74 -5.49 -2.17 7.31
CA TRP A 74 -6.93 -2.03 7.47
C TRP A 74 -7.62 -3.36 7.81
N LEU A 75 -7.34 -4.43 7.08
CA LEU A 75 -7.94 -5.75 7.31
C LEU A 75 -7.51 -6.33 8.67
N THR A 76 -6.22 -6.25 9.01
CA THR A 76 -5.74 -6.72 10.32
C THR A 76 -6.37 -5.93 11.47
N SER A 77 -6.40 -4.60 11.38
CA SER A 77 -7.04 -3.77 12.41
C SER A 77 -8.56 -3.96 12.49
N HIS A 78 -9.22 -4.28 11.39
CA HIS A 78 -10.64 -4.64 11.37
C HIS A 78 -10.90 -5.94 12.13
N ALA A 79 -10.09 -6.99 11.86
CA ALA A 79 -10.18 -8.25 12.58
C ALA A 79 -9.87 -8.07 14.07
N ASP A 80 -8.78 -7.38 14.40
CA ASP A 80 -8.39 -7.10 15.78
C ASP A 80 -9.45 -6.31 16.54
N TYR A 81 -10.08 -5.31 15.89
CA TYR A 81 -11.15 -4.53 16.49
C TYR A 81 -12.34 -5.40 16.90
N ASN A 82 -12.76 -6.35 16.05
CA ASN A 82 -13.89 -7.22 16.36
C ASN A 82 -13.58 -8.14 17.56
N THR A 83 -12.39 -8.73 17.59
CA THR A 83 -11.94 -9.58 18.71
C THR A 83 -11.83 -8.77 20.01
N ARG A 84 -11.21 -7.58 19.96
CA ARG A 84 -11.04 -6.72 21.14
C ARG A 84 -12.36 -6.20 21.67
N LYS A 85 -13.32 -5.93 20.78
CA LYS A 85 -14.67 -5.48 21.16
C LYS A 85 -15.39 -6.57 21.97
N GLU A 86 -15.29 -7.81 21.55
CA GLU A 86 -15.85 -8.95 22.29
C GLU A 86 -15.17 -9.13 23.64
N GLN A 87 -13.83 -9.09 23.68
CA GLN A 87 -13.07 -9.20 24.92
C GLN A 87 -13.32 -8.05 25.91
N PHE A 88 -13.58 -6.84 25.40
CA PHE A 88 -13.95 -5.70 26.22
C PHE A 88 -15.33 -5.90 26.86
N ALA A 89 -16.32 -6.33 26.07
CA ALA A 89 -17.67 -6.60 26.58
C ALA A 89 -17.70 -7.68 27.68
N ILE A 90 -16.86 -8.72 27.55
CA ILE A 90 -16.72 -9.78 28.56
C ILE A 90 -16.13 -9.23 29.88
N GLU A 91 -15.07 -8.41 29.82
CA GLU A 91 -14.50 -7.84 31.06
C GLU A 91 -15.36 -6.75 31.67
N GLU A 92 -16.07 -5.98 30.84
CA GLU A 92 -17.03 -4.99 31.32
C GLU A 92 -18.11 -5.68 32.15
N ALA A 93 -18.67 -6.79 31.67
CA ALA A 93 -19.63 -7.59 32.43
C ALA A 93 -19.02 -8.12 33.75
N ARG A 94 -17.79 -8.68 33.69
CA ARG A 94 -17.09 -9.18 34.89
C ARG A 94 -16.85 -8.07 35.93
N TYR A 95 -16.46 -6.88 35.49
CA TYR A 95 -16.23 -5.73 36.38
C TYR A 95 -17.53 -5.35 37.11
N PHE A 96 -18.65 -5.26 36.38
CA PHE A 96 -19.94 -4.97 36.99
C PHE A 96 -20.40 -6.05 37.98
N ASP A 97 -20.14 -7.33 37.71
CA ASP A 97 -20.43 -8.41 38.63
C ASP A 97 -19.58 -8.33 39.92
N LEU A 98 -18.29 -7.98 39.80
CA LEU A 98 -17.37 -7.82 40.93
C LEU A 98 -17.71 -6.60 41.80
N GLN A 99 -18.21 -5.52 41.20
CA GLN A 99 -18.66 -4.33 41.90
C GLN A 99 -19.82 -4.64 42.87
N ASN A 100 -20.64 -5.64 42.53
CA ASN A 100 -21.77 -6.12 43.33
C ASN A 100 -21.39 -7.22 44.35
N GLY A 101 -20.21 -7.86 44.20
CA GLY A 101 -19.83 -9.09 44.92
C GLY A 101 -18.70 -8.97 45.96
N GLY A 102 -17.96 -7.86 46.00
CA GLY A 102 -17.10 -7.48 47.12
C GLY A 102 -15.64 -7.99 47.08
N SER A 103 -14.73 -7.09 46.71
CA SER A 103 -13.36 -6.92 47.22
C SER A 103 -12.74 -5.72 46.49
N PHE A 104 -12.41 -4.65 47.23
CA PHE A 104 -11.96 -3.38 46.63
C PHE A 104 -10.66 -3.54 45.84
N VAL A 105 -9.77 -4.43 46.27
CA VAL A 105 -8.50 -4.72 45.59
C VAL A 105 -8.73 -5.41 44.25
N VAL A 106 -9.66 -6.38 44.22
CA VAL A 106 -10.00 -7.12 42.99
C VAL A 106 -10.74 -6.21 41.99
N ALA A 107 -11.53 -5.25 42.48
CA ALA A 107 -12.18 -4.25 41.66
C ALA A 107 -11.18 -3.28 40.99
N GLU A 108 -10.14 -2.86 41.70
CA GLU A 108 -9.09 -1.99 41.12
C GLU A 108 -8.25 -2.72 40.06
N GLU A 109 -7.87 -3.98 40.30
CA GLU A 109 -7.17 -4.79 39.29
C GLU A 109 -8.03 -4.99 38.03
N SER A 110 -9.33 -5.28 38.21
CA SER A 110 -10.27 -5.42 37.10
C SER A 110 -10.46 -4.12 36.33
N TRP A 111 -10.48 -2.97 37.03
CA TRP A 111 -10.58 -1.65 36.42
C TRP A 111 -9.35 -1.30 35.57
N GLN A 112 -8.14 -1.66 36.02
CA GLN A 112 -6.93 -1.46 35.21
C GLN A 112 -6.94 -2.34 33.96
N GLN A 113 -7.33 -3.61 34.08
CA GLN A 113 -7.46 -4.50 32.91
C GLN A 113 -8.51 -4.00 31.91
N LEU A 114 -9.62 -3.44 32.39
CA LEU A 114 -10.65 -2.88 31.52
C LEU A 114 -10.14 -1.64 30.76
N LYS A 115 -9.35 -0.78 31.41
CA LYS A 115 -8.68 0.36 30.78
C LYS A 115 -7.70 -0.08 29.69
N ASP A 116 -6.85 -1.07 29.99
CA ASP A 116 -5.90 -1.60 29.00
C ASP A 116 -6.63 -2.16 27.76
N LYS A 117 -7.72 -2.92 27.97
CA LYS A 117 -8.53 -3.45 26.85
C LYS A 117 -9.25 -2.35 26.07
N LYS A 118 -9.69 -1.27 26.73
CA LYS A 118 -10.26 -0.10 26.07
C LYS A 118 -9.23 0.59 25.17
N ASP A 119 -8.04 0.85 25.69
CA ASP A 119 -6.97 1.51 24.95
C ASP A 119 -6.58 0.67 23.73
N ASP A 120 -6.53 -0.64 23.89
CA ASP A 120 -6.32 -1.58 22.80
C ASP A 120 -7.44 -1.54 21.75
N LEU A 121 -8.70 -1.48 22.17
CA LEU A 121 -9.85 -1.36 21.28
C LEU A 121 -9.83 -0.03 20.50
N ASP A 122 -9.58 1.08 21.18
CA ASP A 122 -9.52 2.43 20.61
C ASP A 122 -8.37 2.56 19.61
N ARG A 123 -7.23 1.91 19.90
CA ARG A 123 -6.11 1.82 18.95
C ARG A 123 -6.48 1.07 17.68
N SER A 124 -7.09 -0.11 17.79
CA SER A 124 -7.51 -0.88 16.61
C SER A 124 -8.59 -0.14 15.81
N HIS A 125 -9.51 0.55 16.48
CA HIS A 125 -10.50 1.41 15.84
C HIS A 125 -9.83 2.53 15.03
N THR A 126 -8.87 3.23 15.65
CA THR A 126 -8.14 4.33 15.02
C THR A 126 -7.37 3.86 13.78
N LEU A 127 -6.65 2.74 13.88
CA LEU A 127 -5.92 2.17 12.74
C LEU A 127 -6.87 1.77 11.62
N ARG A 128 -8.00 1.13 11.94
CA ARG A 128 -9.02 0.74 10.96
C ARG A 128 -9.58 1.95 10.22
N VAL A 129 -9.93 3.02 10.93
CA VAL A 129 -10.49 4.21 10.27
C VAL A 129 -9.41 4.91 9.43
N ALA A 130 -8.21 5.10 9.99
CA ALA A 130 -7.13 5.81 9.31
C ALA A 130 -6.66 5.09 8.04
N PHE A 131 -6.33 3.79 8.13
CA PHE A 131 -5.81 3.04 6.99
C PHE A 131 -6.90 2.71 5.95
N GLY A 132 -8.15 2.56 6.37
CA GLY A 132 -9.28 2.50 5.44
C GLY A 132 -9.42 3.80 4.64
N ALA A 133 -9.34 4.96 5.32
CA ALA A 133 -9.38 6.25 4.67
C ALA A 133 -8.18 6.48 3.72
N LEU A 134 -6.97 6.06 4.13
CA LEU A 134 -5.77 6.16 3.29
C LEU A 134 -5.85 5.30 2.03
N SER A 135 -6.37 4.07 2.12
CA SER A 135 -6.62 3.21 0.94
C SER A 135 -7.61 3.87 -0.01
N ILE A 136 -8.75 4.38 0.49
CA ILE A 136 -9.72 5.10 -0.34
C ILE A 136 -9.09 6.33 -0.99
N ALA A 137 -8.29 7.10 -0.25
CA ALA A 137 -7.62 8.29 -0.76
C ALA A 137 -6.61 7.95 -1.85
N LEU A 138 -5.79 6.91 -1.67
CA LEU A 138 -4.80 6.48 -2.65
C LEU A 138 -5.46 5.92 -3.91
N TYR A 139 -6.51 5.12 -3.76
CA TYR A 139 -7.31 4.62 -4.88
C TYR A 139 -7.91 5.78 -5.69
N THR A 140 -8.51 6.75 -5.00
CA THR A 140 -9.10 7.94 -5.63
C THR A 140 -8.02 8.77 -6.35
N TYR A 141 -6.87 8.98 -5.71
CA TYR A 141 -5.74 9.67 -6.31
C TYR A 141 -5.26 8.97 -7.59
N ASN A 142 -5.11 7.64 -7.57
CA ASN A 142 -4.74 6.85 -8.74
C ASN A 142 -5.76 7.02 -9.90
N LEU A 143 -7.05 7.02 -9.60
CA LEU A 143 -8.06 7.26 -10.64
C LEU A 143 -7.94 8.65 -11.24
N VAL A 144 -7.76 9.68 -10.41
CA VAL A 144 -7.58 11.06 -10.88
C VAL A 144 -6.32 11.19 -11.73
N ASP A 145 -5.22 10.59 -11.29
CA ASP A 145 -3.95 10.57 -12.00
C ASP A 145 -4.10 9.99 -13.42
N VAL A 146 -4.81 8.88 -13.55
CA VAL A 146 -4.93 8.16 -14.84
C VAL A 146 -6.03 8.72 -15.75
N LEU A 147 -7.11 9.27 -15.19
CA LEU A 147 -8.23 9.82 -15.95
C LEU A 147 -8.00 11.26 -16.38
N TRP A 148 -7.40 12.09 -15.54
CA TRP A 148 -7.24 13.53 -15.77
C TRP A 148 -5.81 14.00 -15.95
N LEU A 149 -4.82 13.37 -15.31
CA LEU A 149 -3.43 13.85 -15.32
C LEU A 149 -2.51 13.10 -16.29
N ASP A 150 -3.08 12.24 -17.14
CA ASP A 150 -2.32 11.43 -18.10
C ASP A 150 -1.20 10.58 -17.43
N GLY A 151 -1.39 10.24 -16.16
CA GLY A 151 -0.45 9.52 -15.30
C GLY A 151 -0.15 8.09 -15.75
N ALA A 152 -0.94 7.53 -16.68
CA ALA A 152 -0.66 6.26 -17.35
C ALA A 152 -0.53 6.42 -18.88
N SER A 153 0.05 7.55 -19.33
CA SER A 153 0.39 7.68 -20.76
C SER A 153 1.56 6.76 -21.13
N PRO A 154 1.48 6.05 -22.27
CA PRO A 154 2.55 5.18 -22.73
C PRO A 154 3.80 6.01 -23.01
N LYS A 155 4.91 5.64 -22.36
CA LYS A 155 6.20 6.29 -22.59
C LYS A 155 6.68 5.90 -23.99
N ARG A 156 6.69 6.84 -24.94
CA ARG A 156 7.19 6.59 -26.29
C ARG A 156 8.71 6.48 -26.24
N VAL A 157 9.21 5.26 -26.31
CA VAL A 157 10.63 5.03 -26.57
C VAL A 157 10.85 5.28 -28.05
N THR A 158 11.53 6.38 -28.37
CA THR A 158 11.86 6.68 -29.77
C THR A 158 13.25 6.12 -30.04
N LEU A 159 13.35 5.15 -30.95
CA LEU A 159 14.62 4.62 -31.39
C LEU A 159 15.19 5.56 -32.45
N ALA A 160 16.21 6.34 -32.08
CA ALA A 160 16.92 7.18 -33.04
C ALA A 160 18.21 6.48 -33.49
N PRO A 161 18.48 6.35 -34.80
CA PRO A 161 19.76 5.85 -35.27
C PRO A 161 20.84 6.89 -34.93
N VAL A 162 21.83 6.49 -34.15
CA VAL A 162 23.05 7.25 -33.93
C VAL A 162 24.12 6.65 -34.83
N MET A 163 24.55 7.43 -35.83
CA MET A 163 25.67 7.08 -36.68
C MET A 163 26.95 7.06 -35.84
N ARG A 164 27.70 5.95 -35.90
CA ARG A 164 29.06 5.93 -35.34
C ARG A 164 29.94 6.93 -36.12
N PRO A 165 30.94 7.56 -35.47
CA PRO A 165 31.85 8.52 -36.13
C PRO A 165 32.55 7.94 -37.38
N ASP A 166 32.71 6.62 -37.39
CA ASP A 166 33.44 5.85 -38.38
C ASP A 166 32.56 5.44 -39.59
N GLY A 167 31.29 5.85 -39.63
CA GLY A 167 30.39 5.68 -40.78
C GLY A 167 29.90 4.25 -41.10
N LEU A 168 30.47 3.23 -40.45
CA LEU A 168 30.24 1.82 -40.80
C LEU A 168 29.08 1.14 -40.05
N ALA A 169 28.48 1.78 -39.05
CA ALA A 169 27.34 1.20 -38.32
C ALA A 169 26.41 2.27 -37.73
N ALA A 170 25.10 2.03 -37.83
CA ALA A 170 24.09 2.76 -37.07
C ALA A 170 23.78 1.98 -35.79
N VAL A 171 23.92 2.63 -34.63
CA VAL A 171 23.48 2.09 -33.34
C VAL A 171 22.12 2.70 -33.03
N LEU A 172 21.11 1.86 -32.79
CA LEU A 172 19.83 2.35 -32.29
C LEU A 172 19.99 2.72 -30.82
N VAL A 173 19.87 4.01 -30.52
CA VAL A 173 19.88 4.51 -29.15
C VAL A 173 18.44 4.77 -28.73
N ALA A 174 18.01 4.10 -27.68
CA ALA A 174 16.75 4.40 -27.02
C ALA A 174 16.83 5.79 -26.39
N ARG A 175 15.99 6.72 -26.86
CA ARG A 175 15.77 8.00 -26.19
C ARG A 175 14.50 7.90 -25.36
N PHE A 176 14.60 8.28 -24.09
CA PHE A 176 13.56 8.18 -23.07
C PHE A 176 12.90 9.52 -22.77
#